data_AF-A0A4D7B168-F1
#
_entry.id   AF-A0A4D7B168-F1
#
_cell.length_a   1.000
_cell.length_b   1.000
_cell.length_c   1.000
_cell.angle_alpha   90.00
_cell.angle_beta   90.00
_cell.angle_gamma   90.00
#
_symmetry.space_group_name_H-M   'P 1'
#
loop_
_entity.id
_entity.type
_entity.pdbx_description
1 polymer ?
#
loop_
_entity_poly.entity_id
_entity_poly.type
_entity_poly.pdbx_seq_one_letter_code
_entity_poly.pdbx_strand_id
1 'polypeptide(L)'
;MAVLGGLAGCGPQPGDLGRPRPNVMNDEIMPAIGNVAARERGEPVSGYSFTDAEREMRQLGYALIMPTHPLDRWNQYWAELRRTRIGDPVRFDPDPRGYGHTLAREDYRSSKARFIRMVDDMRADRSRIAPFCAKAVEVANADRIREGAIGYIANLSAVEIRSARDRIAENRMVVHWVRHGLAQHVQAYRGSLNTQLVATPEQEAVLAERELAALEADIARMDVICAGGAIRGRIDVEQAAPRYYPTTPEALVIK
;
A
#
# COMPACT_ATOMS: atom_id res chain seq x y z
N MET A 1 5.79 -26.55 30.18
CA MET A 1 6.66 -25.37 30.12
C MET A 1 7.65 -25.57 28.99
N ALA A 2 7.79 -24.56 28.12
CA ALA A 2 8.60 -24.50 26.89
C ALA A 2 8.02 -25.31 25.70
N VAL A 3 7.82 -24.78 24.48
CA VAL A 3 8.38 -23.62 23.80
C VAL A 3 7.29 -22.95 22.94
N LEU A 4 6.99 -21.67 23.18
CA LEU A 4 6.13 -20.81 22.36
C LEU A 4 6.90 -19.55 21.90
N GLY A 5 8.21 -19.67 21.72
CA GLY A 5 9.08 -18.56 21.29
C GLY A 5 9.69 -18.85 19.94
N GLY A 6 9.29 -18.13 18.90
CA GLY A 6 9.97 -18.25 17.60
C GLY A 6 9.41 -17.46 16.41
N LEU A 7 8.15 -16.99 16.43
CA LEU A 7 7.57 -16.34 15.23
C LEU A 7 7.44 -14.80 15.31
N ALA A 8 7.87 -14.18 16.41
CA ALA A 8 7.77 -12.72 16.57
C ALA A 8 8.89 -11.91 15.87
N GLY A 9 9.87 -12.58 15.25
CA GLY A 9 11.06 -11.94 14.66
C GLY A 9 11.04 -11.73 13.14
N CYS A 10 10.06 -12.29 12.42
CA CYS A 10 9.98 -12.21 10.95
C CYS A 10 8.93 -11.20 10.46
N GLY A 11 8.58 -10.21 11.28
CA GLY A 11 7.75 -9.11 10.83
C GLY A 11 8.51 -8.21 9.84
N PRO A 12 7.83 -7.60 8.87
CA PRO A 12 8.45 -6.63 7.98
C PRO A 12 9.01 -5.49 8.81
N GLN A 13 10.30 -5.18 8.62
CA GLN A 13 10.90 -4.03 9.26
C GLN A 13 10.88 -2.88 8.24
N PRO A 14 10.21 -1.76 8.53
CA PRO A 14 10.35 -0.57 7.71
C PRO A 14 11.82 -0.13 7.73
N GLY A 15 12.39 0.04 6.55
CA GLY A 15 13.70 0.62 6.33
C GLY A 15 13.67 2.13 6.49
N ASP A 16 14.81 2.76 6.22
CA ASP A 16 14.87 4.21 6.23
C ASP A 16 13.93 4.80 5.17
N LEU A 17 13.34 5.96 5.47
CA LEU A 17 12.42 6.69 4.59
C LEU A 17 11.10 5.99 4.22
N GLY A 18 10.73 4.89 4.89
CA GLY A 18 9.50 4.15 4.61
C GLY A 18 9.60 3.17 3.43
N ARG A 19 10.81 2.79 3.04
CA ARG A 19 11.04 1.68 2.11
C ARG A 19 11.07 0.36 2.87
N PRO A 20 10.80 -0.81 2.26
CA PRO A 20 11.03 -2.08 2.94
C PRO A 20 12.52 -2.21 3.26
N ARG A 21 12.90 -2.70 4.46
CA ARG A 21 14.31 -3.07 4.69
C ARG A 21 14.67 -4.18 3.71
N PRO A 22 15.78 -4.05 2.97
CA PRO A 22 16.22 -5.10 2.08
C PRO A 22 16.52 -6.35 2.91
N ASN A 23 15.80 -7.43 2.63
CA ASN A 23 16.07 -8.74 3.20
C ASN A 23 15.52 -9.84 2.28
N VAL A 24 16.23 -10.98 2.25
CA VAL A 24 15.90 -12.11 1.36
C VAL A 24 14.47 -12.62 1.58
N MET A 25 13.96 -12.51 2.82
CA MET A 25 12.61 -12.99 3.15
C MET A 25 11.50 -12.16 2.49
N ASN A 26 11.58 -10.83 2.57
CA ASN A 26 10.55 -9.90 2.06
C ASN A 26 10.73 -9.58 0.58
N ASP A 27 11.96 -9.68 0.07
CA ASP A 27 12.30 -9.30 -1.31
C ASP A 27 12.24 -10.50 -2.28
N GLU A 28 12.55 -11.72 -1.82
CA GLU A 28 12.63 -12.90 -2.69
C GLU A 28 11.65 -14.01 -2.29
N ILE A 29 11.68 -14.45 -1.03
CA ILE A 29 10.93 -15.65 -0.60
C ILE A 29 9.43 -15.38 -0.53
N MET A 30 9.00 -14.34 0.19
CA MET A 30 7.58 -14.02 0.34
C MET A 30 6.92 -13.67 -0.99
N PRO A 31 7.53 -12.85 -1.88
CA PRO A 31 6.99 -12.64 -3.22
C PRO A 31 6.96 -13.91 -4.08
N ALA A 32 7.95 -14.81 -3.97
CA ALA A 32 7.95 -16.06 -4.71
C ALA A 32 6.81 -16.99 -4.29
N ILE A 33 6.59 -17.17 -2.98
CA ILE A 33 5.45 -17.92 -2.43
C ILE A 33 4.13 -17.25 -2.85
N GLY A 34 4.09 -15.92 -2.76
CA GLY A 34 3.00 -15.08 -3.22
C GLY A 34 2.61 -15.31 -4.68
N ASN A 35 3.60 -15.38 -5.57
CA ASN A 35 3.40 -15.63 -7.00
C ASN A 35 2.83 -17.03 -7.27
N VAL A 36 3.22 -18.04 -6.49
CA VAL A 36 2.61 -19.38 -6.58
C VAL A 36 1.14 -19.32 -6.18
N ALA A 37 0.85 -18.73 -5.02
CA ALA A 37 -0.51 -18.62 -4.51
C ALA A 37 -1.39 -17.75 -5.44
N ALA A 38 -0.84 -16.68 -6.01
CA ALA A 38 -1.50 -15.83 -7.00
C ALA A 38 -1.84 -16.61 -8.28
N ARG A 39 -0.93 -17.44 -8.80
CA ARG A 39 -1.19 -18.31 -9.96
C ARG A 39 -2.32 -19.31 -9.71
N GLU A 40 -2.36 -19.93 -8.53
CA GLU A 40 -3.44 -20.84 -8.15
C GLU A 40 -4.81 -20.14 -8.11
N ARG A 41 -4.83 -18.84 -7.81
CA ARG A 41 -6.04 -18.01 -7.78
C ARG A 41 -6.39 -17.34 -9.11
N GLY A 42 -5.59 -17.56 -10.16
CA GLY A 42 -5.78 -16.94 -11.47
C GLY A 42 -5.41 -15.44 -11.50
N GLU A 43 -4.63 -14.96 -10.53
CA GLU A 43 -4.12 -13.59 -10.54
C GLU A 43 -2.99 -13.41 -11.57
N PRO A 44 -2.82 -12.21 -12.14
CA PRO A 44 -1.76 -11.95 -13.12
C PRO A 44 -0.39 -12.09 -12.46
N VAL A 45 0.45 -12.96 -13.02
CA VAL A 45 1.85 -13.15 -12.59
C VAL A 45 2.72 -13.20 -13.83
N SER A 46 3.34 -12.07 -14.15
CA SER A 46 4.18 -11.95 -15.34
C SER A 46 5.44 -12.80 -15.24
N GLY A 47 5.81 -13.47 -16.35
CA GLY A 47 7.09 -14.16 -16.48
C GLY A 47 8.29 -13.24 -16.78
N TYR A 48 8.07 -11.94 -17.00
CA TYR A 48 9.15 -11.00 -17.31
C TYR A 48 9.87 -10.47 -16.08
N SER A 49 11.09 -9.98 -16.23
CA SER A 49 11.78 -9.23 -15.17
C SER A 49 11.20 -7.83 -15.00
N PHE A 50 11.32 -7.24 -13.80
CA PHE A 50 10.92 -5.84 -13.60
C PHE A 50 11.88 -4.86 -14.29
N THR A 51 11.34 -3.74 -14.79
CA THR A 51 12.15 -2.57 -15.14
C THR A 51 12.59 -1.82 -13.87
N ASP A 52 13.54 -0.89 -14.00
CA ASP A 52 13.95 -0.04 -12.88
C ASP A 52 12.79 0.82 -12.36
N ALA A 53 12.02 1.42 -13.26
CA ALA A 53 10.83 2.20 -12.91
C ALA A 53 9.77 1.36 -12.17
N GLU A 54 9.56 0.11 -12.59
CA GLU A 54 8.62 -0.81 -11.93
C GLU A 54 9.09 -1.17 -10.51
N ARG A 55 10.40 -1.40 -10.32
CA ARG A 55 11.00 -1.61 -8.99
C ARG A 55 10.82 -0.39 -8.09
N GLU A 56 11.18 0.78 -8.61
CA GLU A 56 11.14 2.03 -7.85
C GLU A 56 9.70 2.41 -7.47
N MET A 57 8.73 2.27 -8.37
CA MET A 57 7.31 2.48 -8.09
C MET A 57 6.83 1.58 -6.93
N ARG A 58 7.22 0.30 -6.91
CA ARG A 58 6.86 -0.63 -5.83
C ARG A 58 7.50 -0.28 -4.50
N GLN A 59 8.77 0.14 -4.51
CA GLN A 59 9.48 0.58 -3.31
C GLN A 59 8.83 1.85 -2.71
N LEU A 60 8.48 2.82 -3.55
CA LEU A 60 7.80 4.04 -3.11
C LEU A 60 6.38 3.77 -2.61
N GLY A 61 5.68 2.82 -3.24
CA GLY A 61 4.34 2.41 -2.82
C GLY A 61 4.31 1.67 -1.48
N TYR A 62 5.42 1.08 -1.03
CA TYR A 62 5.45 0.24 0.18
C TYR A 62 4.91 0.96 1.42
N ALA A 63 5.47 2.12 1.80
CA ALA A 63 4.99 2.87 2.95
C ALA A 63 3.54 3.36 2.81
N LEU A 64 3.03 3.50 1.58
CA LEU A 64 1.65 3.93 1.34
C LEU A 64 0.64 2.76 1.40
N ILE A 65 1.11 1.52 1.34
CA ILE A 65 0.32 0.29 1.44
C ILE A 65 0.33 -0.27 2.87
N MET A 66 1.49 -0.16 3.52
CA MET A 66 1.72 -0.70 4.85
C MET A 66 1.17 0.25 5.93
N PRO A 67 0.69 -0.27 7.08
CA PRO A 67 0.18 0.54 8.17
C PRO A 67 1.14 1.66 8.59
N THR A 68 0.57 2.80 8.95
CA THR A 68 1.30 4.05 9.22
C THR A 68 2.22 3.98 10.43
N HIS A 69 1.83 3.23 11.48
CA HIS A 69 2.65 3.13 12.69
C HIS A 69 3.56 1.89 12.67
N PRO A 70 4.89 2.04 12.84
CA PRO A 70 5.81 0.91 12.83
C PRO A 70 5.64 -0.02 14.04
N LEU A 71 5.11 0.50 15.15
CA LEU A 71 4.85 -0.30 16.36
C LEU A 71 3.55 -1.12 16.27
N ASP A 72 2.72 -0.91 15.24
CA ASP A 72 1.51 -1.70 14.99
C ASP A 72 1.86 -3.05 14.33
N ARG A 73 2.70 -3.84 15.01
CA ARG A 73 3.32 -5.06 14.46
C ARG A 73 2.31 -6.08 13.95
N TRP A 74 1.12 -6.12 14.56
CA TRP A 74 0.05 -7.03 14.15
C TRP A 74 -0.51 -6.66 12.78
N ASN A 75 -0.88 -5.38 12.59
CA ASN A 75 -1.34 -4.91 11.29
C ASN A 75 -0.21 -4.97 10.25
N GLN A 76 1.04 -4.67 10.63
CA GLN A 76 2.20 -4.79 9.72
C GLN A 76 2.37 -6.23 9.20
N TYR A 77 2.22 -7.22 10.07
CA TYR A 77 2.32 -8.63 9.69
C TYR A 77 1.26 -9.04 8.65
N TRP A 78 -0.01 -8.74 8.92
CA TRP A 78 -1.10 -9.09 8.01
C TRP A 78 -1.04 -8.29 6.69
N ALA A 79 -0.70 -7.00 6.78
CA ALA A 79 -0.50 -6.16 5.61
C ALA A 79 0.57 -6.72 4.67
N GLU A 80 1.65 -7.31 5.21
CA GLU A 80 2.70 -7.90 4.39
C GLU A 80 2.25 -9.18 3.70
N LEU A 81 1.54 -10.06 4.42
CA LEU A 81 0.98 -11.28 3.81
C LEU A 81 0.02 -10.92 2.67
N ARG A 82 -0.79 -9.88 2.85
CA ARG A 82 -1.66 -9.31 1.83
C ARG A 82 -0.86 -8.73 0.66
N ARG A 83 0.11 -7.84 0.93
CA ARG A 83 0.94 -7.17 -0.08
C ARG A 83 1.71 -8.17 -0.94
N THR A 84 2.22 -9.23 -0.33
CA THR A 84 2.94 -10.31 -0.99
C THR A 84 2.00 -11.33 -1.63
N ARG A 85 0.68 -11.16 -1.58
CA ARG A 85 -0.34 -12.07 -2.15
C ARG A 85 -0.31 -13.49 -1.59
N ILE A 86 0.34 -13.70 -0.44
CA ILE A 86 0.26 -14.97 0.32
C ILE A 86 -1.11 -15.06 0.99
N GLY A 87 -1.55 -13.93 1.52
CA GLY A 87 -2.79 -13.81 2.26
C GLY A 87 -4.01 -13.47 1.44
N ASP A 88 -5.18 -13.74 2.02
CA ASP A 88 -6.44 -13.26 1.46
C ASP A 88 -6.50 -11.72 1.59
N PRO A 89 -6.78 -11.00 0.49
CA PRO A 89 -6.64 -9.55 0.47
C PRO A 89 -7.69 -8.80 1.27
N VAL A 90 -8.83 -9.44 1.56
CA VAL A 90 -9.91 -8.86 2.36
C VAL A 90 -9.75 -9.23 3.83
N ARG A 91 -9.48 -10.51 4.12
CA ARG A 91 -9.36 -10.98 5.51
C ARG A 91 -8.13 -10.43 6.21
N PHE A 92 -7.05 -10.19 5.47
CA PHE A 92 -5.79 -9.68 6.03
C PHE A 92 -5.67 -8.17 5.82
N ASP A 93 -6.78 -7.50 5.55
CA ASP A 93 -6.84 -6.05 5.48
C ASP A 93 -6.63 -5.45 6.88
N PRO A 94 -5.65 -4.55 7.08
CA PRO A 94 -5.38 -3.96 8.38
C PRO A 94 -6.58 -3.23 8.99
N ASP A 95 -6.79 -3.39 10.30
CA ASP A 95 -7.81 -2.64 11.03
C ASP A 95 -7.32 -1.20 11.28
N PRO A 96 -7.98 -0.16 10.73
CA PRO A 96 -7.54 1.23 10.91
C PRO A 96 -7.49 1.67 12.38
N ARG A 97 -8.24 1.02 13.28
CA ARG A 97 -8.23 1.31 14.73
C ARG A 97 -6.88 0.96 15.38
N GLY A 98 -6.09 0.07 14.76
CA GLY A 98 -4.79 -0.35 15.27
C GLY A 98 -3.80 0.81 15.46
N TYR A 99 -3.86 1.83 14.61
CA TYR A 99 -3.06 3.05 14.75
C TYR A 99 -3.33 3.76 16.08
N GLY A 100 -4.59 4.09 16.37
CA GLY A 100 -4.98 4.77 17.60
C GLY A 100 -4.67 3.95 18.85
N HIS A 101 -4.87 2.63 18.80
CA HIS A 101 -4.50 1.73 19.90
C HIS A 101 -2.98 1.70 20.14
N THR A 102 -2.19 1.74 19.08
CA THR A 102 -0.72 1.77 19.17
C THR A 102 -0.25 3.10 19.75
N LEU A 103 -0.76 4.21 19.22
CA LEU A 103 -0.46 5.57 19.71
C LEU A 103 -0.85 5.75 21.19
N ALA A 104 -1.94 5.13 21.64
CA ALA A 104 -2.38 5.20 23.02
C ALA A 104 -1.47 4.42 24.00
N ARG A 105 -0.86 3.32 23.54
CA ARG A 105 0.03 2.45 24.32
C ARG A 105 1.45 3.00 24.46
N GLU A 106 1.84 3.91 23.59
CA GLU A 106 3.15 4.52 23.62
C GLU A 106 3.27 5.55 24.75
N ASP A 107 4.45 5.54 25.38
CA ASP A 107 4.83 6.46 26.43
C ASP A 107 5.19 7.82 25.82
N TYR A 108 4.19 8.70 25.73
CA TYR A 108 4.39 10.09 25.36
C TYR A 108 4.59 10.95 26.62
N ARG A 109 5.60 11.82 26.59
CA ARG A 109 5.86 12.79 27.67
C ARG A 109 4.73 13.83 27.83
N SER A 110 3.87 13.98 26.83
CA SER A 110 2.71 14.87 26.85
C SER A 110 1.64 14.46 25.84
N SER A 111 0.40 14.88 26.07
CA SER A 111 -0.72 14.86 25.11
C SER A 111 -0.35 15.52 23.77
N LYS A 112 0.33 16.67 23.83
CA LYS A 112 0.80 17.43 22.66
C LYS A 112 1.69 16.62 21.73
N ALA A 113 2.59 15.81 22.30
CA ALA A 113 3.50 14.98 21.52
C ALA A 113 2.76 13.93 20.67
N ARG A 114 1.58 13.46 21.10
CA ARG A 114 0.73 12.54 20.32
C ARG A 114 0.16 13.23 19.08
N PHE A 115 -0.35 14.45 19.22
CA PHE A 115 -0.83 15.22 18.06
C PHE A 115 0.29 15.55 17.07
N ILE A 116 1.48 15.91 17.58
CA ILE A 116 2.66 16.15 16.73
C ILE A 116 3.05 14.88 15.97
N ARG A 117 3.06 13.72 16.64
CA ARG A 117 3.32 12.43 15.99
C ARG A 117 2.35 12.19 14.82
N MET A 118 1.06 12.41 15.04
CA MET A 118 0.04 12.26 13.99
C MET A 118 0.29 13.21 12.81
N VAL A 119 0.65 14.47 13.11
CA VAL A 119 1.04 15.47 12.10
C VAL A 119 2.24 14.99 11.28
N ASP A 120 3.27 14.46 11.92
CA ASP A 120 4.46 13.97 11.25
C ASP A 120 4.18 12.76 10.36
N ASP A 121 3.35 11.82 10.84
CA ASP A 121 2.92 10.67 10.06
C ASP A 121 2.13 11.09 8.80
N MET A 122 1.16 12.00 8.96
CA MET A 122 0.37 12.54 7.83
C MET A 122 1.25 13.28 6.83
N ARG A 123 2.19 14.12 7.29
CA ARG A 123 3.14 14.82 6.42
C ARG A 123 4.03 13.85 5.66
N ALA A 124 4.49 12.79 6.34
CA ALA A 124 5.31 11.77 5.72
C ALA A 124 4.54 11.08 4.58
N ASP A 125 3.28 10.72 4.76
CA ASP A 125 2.44 10.17 3.70
C ASP A 125 2.24 11.13 2.53
N ARG A 126 1.88 12.38 2.82
CA ARG A 126 1.72 13.42 1.79
C ARG A 126 2.98 13.59 0.96
N SER A 127 4.14 13.59 1.59
CA SER A 127 5.45 13.74 0.91
C SER A 127 5.77 12.58 -0.05
N ARG A 128 5.17 11.40 0.15
CA ARG A 128 5.41 10.19 -0.66
C ARG A 128 4.50 10.09 -1.87
N ILE A 129 3.35 10.76 -1.87
CA ILE A 129 2.36 10.69 -2.96
C ILE A 129 2.98 11.15 -4.29
N ALA A 130 3.63 12.32 -4.31
CA ALA A 130 4.14 12.88 -5.56
C ALA A 130 5.27 12.03 -6.19
N PRO A 131 6.33 11.60 -5.45
CA PRO A 131 7.34 10.70 -6.00
C PRO A 131 6.76 9.38 -6.52
N PHE A 132 5.80 8.79 -5.79
CA PHE A 132 5.12 7.58 -6.23
C PHE A 132 4.39 7.80 -7.56
N CYS A 133 3.58 8.87 -7.66
CA CYS A 133 2.84 9.17 -8.88
C CYS A 133 3.77 9.43 -10.08
N ALA A 134 4.90 10.10 -9.88
CA ALA A 134 5.88 10.33 -10.96
C ALA A 134 6.37 9.00 -11.57
N LYS A 135 6.69 8.01 -10.72
CA LYS A 135 7.09 6.67 -11.18
C LYS A 135 5.92 5.86 -11.74
N ALA A 136 4.73 6.02 -11.20
CA ALA A 136 3.53 5.39 -11.76
C ALA A 136 3.24 5.87 -13.20
N VAL A 137 3.47 7.16 -13.49
CA VAL A 137 3.36 7.71 -14.86
C VAL A 137 4.41 7.11 -15.79
N GLU A 138 5.65 6.98 -15.34
CA GLU A 138 6.74 6.36 -16.11
C GLU A 138 6.42 4.89 -16.45
N VAL A 139 5.97 4.12 -15.46
CA VAL A 139 5.52 2.73 -15.66
C VAL A 139 4.32 2.66 -16.61
N ALA A 140 3.34 3.55 -16.48
CA ALA A 140 2.19 3.62 -17.38
C ALA A 140 2.57 3.95 -18.84
N ASN A 141 3.62 4.76 -19.05
CA ASN A 141 4.18 4.99 -20.38
C ASN A 141 4.79 3.70 -20.95
N ALA A 142 5.56 2.95 -20.14
CA ALA A 142 6.12 1.67 -20.54
C ALA A 142 5.04 0.62 -20.84
N ASP A 143 3.96 0.61 -20.06
CA ASP A 143 2.79 -0.24 -20.27
C ASP A 143 2.11 0.05 -21.62
N ARG A 144 1.97 1.34 -22.00
CA ARG A 144 1.44 1.72 -23.32
C ARG A 144 2.32 1.25 -24.48
N ILE A 145 3.64 1.34 -24.34
CA ILE A 145 4.58 0.79 -25.32
C ILE A 145 4.39 -0.73 -25.42
N ARG A 146 4.23 -1.41 -24.29
CA ARG A 146 4.01 -2.86 -24.22
C ARG A 146 2.69 -3.27 -24.89
N GLU A 147 1.60 -2.55 -24.65
CA GLU A 147 0.30 -2.76 -25.31
C GLU A 147 0.42 -2.59 -26.84
N GLY A 148 1.08 -1.53 -27.28
CA GLY A 148 1.37 -1.31 -28.70
C GLY A 148 2.18 -2.46 -29.30
N ALA A 149 3.28 -2.85 -28.65
CA ALA A 149 4.18 -3.91 -29.10
C ALA A 149 3.47 -5.25 -29.31
N ILE A 150 2.56 -5.62 -28.40
CA ILE A 150 1.72 -6.83 -28.55
C ILE A 150 0.90 -6.77 -29.85
N GLY A 151 0.42 -5.59 -30.24
CA GLY A 151 -0.45 -5.41 -31.40
C GLY A 151 0.27 -5.46 -32.76
N TYR A 152 1.55 -5.07 -32.82
CA TYR A 152 2.27 -4.97 -34.10
C TYR A 152 3.42 -5.97 -34.29
N ILE A 153 3.95 -6.59 -33.24
CA ILE A 153 5.02 -7.60 -33.38
C ILE A 153 4.39 -8.96 -33.74
N ALA A 154 4.55 -9.37 -35.00
CA ALA A 154 3.88 -10.55 -35.55
C ALA A 154 4.28 -11.91 -34.93
N ASN A 155 5.50 -12.02 -34.41
CA ASN A 155 6.08 -13.32 -34.00
C ASN A 155 6.14 -13.52 -32.48
N LEU A 156 5.32 -12.81 -31.70
CA LEU A 156 5.22 -13.05 -30.25
C LEU A 156 4.49 -14.36 -29.98
N SER A 157 5.08 -15.20 -29.13
CA SER A 157 4.41 -16.39 -28.62
C SER A 157 3.25 -16.03 -27.69
N ALA A 158 2.32 -16.98 -27.52
CA ALA A 158 1.20 -16.78 -26.59
C ALA A 158 1.66 -16.57 -25.13
N VAL A 159 2.82 -17.11 -24.75
CA VAL A 159 3.42 -16.92 -23.40
C VAL A 159 3.94 -15.50 -23.23
N GLU A 160 4.58 -14.95 -24.26
CA GLU A 160 5.08 -13.56 -24.26
C GLU A 160 3.92 -12.57 -24.18
N ILE A 161 2.88 -12.78 -24.99
CA ILE A 161 1.68 -11.94 -24.96
C ILE A 161 1.01 -11.98 -23.57
N ARG A 162 0.85 -13.17 -22.97
CA ARG A 162 0.30 -13.30 -21.62
C ARG A 162 1.17 -12.60 -20.57
N SER A 163 2.47 -12.87 -20.55
CA SER A 163 3.40 -12.24 -19.60
C SER A 163 3.39 -10.72 -19.71
N ALA A 164 3.24 -10.19 -20.92
CA ALA A 164 3.14 -8.76 -21.18
C ALA A 164 1.86 -8.16 -20.59
N ARG A 165 0.70 -8.80 -20.82
CA ARG A 165 -0.60 -8.40 -20.25
C ARG A 165 -0.62 -8.51 -18.73
N ASP A 166 -0.08 -9.60 -18.19
CA ASP A 166 0.02 -9.83 -16.75
C ASP A 166 0.83 -8.70 -16.09
N ARG A 167 1.96 -8.28 -16.69
CA ARG A 167 2.76 -7.18 -16.12
C ARG A 167 1.97 -5.87 -16.04
N ILE A 168 1.24 -5.52 -17.10
CA ILE A 168 0.38 -4.32 -17.13
C ILE A 168 -0.66 -4.40 -16.00
N ALA A 169 -1.29 -5.56 -15.83
CA ALA A 169 -2.25 -5.78 -14.76
C ALA A 169 -1.63 -5.67 -13.35
N GLU A 170 -0.45 -6.26 -13.13
CA GLU A 170 0.30 -6.15 -11.87
C GLU A 170 0.67 -4.70 -11.54
N ASN A 171 1.07 -3.92 -12.55
CA ASN A 171 1.42 -2.51 -12.40
C ASN A 171 0.19 -1.69 -11.98
N ARG A 172 -0.94 -1.86 -12.66
CA ARG A 172 -2.22 -1.23 -12.29
C ARG A 172 -2.66 -1.61 -10.88
N MET A 173 -2.49 -2.88 -10.50
CA MET A 173 -2.86 -3.37 -9.18
C MET A 173 -2.07 -2.70 -8.05
N VAL A 174 -0.77 -2.42 -8.25
CA VAL A 174 0.03 -1.71 -7.23
C VAL A 174 -0.47 -0.28 -7.01
N VAL A 175 -0.88 0.43 -8.06
CA VAL A 175 -1.48 1.76 -7.89
C VAL A 175 -2.79 1.68 -7.11
N HIS A 176 -3.58 0.65 -7.36
CA HIS A 176 -4.82 0.42 -6.62
C HIS A 176 -4.57 0.10 -5.13
N TRP A 177 -3.57 -0.75 -4.84
CA TRP A 177 -3.15 -1.01 -3.46
C TRP A 177 -2.70 0.25 -2.73
N VAL A 178 -1.98 1.16 -3.40
CA VAL A 178 -1.58 2.45 -2.80
C VAL A 178 -2.79 3.32 -2.48
N ARG A 179 -3.79 3.41 -3.38
CA ARG A 179 -5.04 4.13 -3.09
C ARG A 179 -5.77 3.55 -1.90
N HIS A 180 -5.86 2.22 -1.84
CA HIS A 180 -6.48 1.50 -0.73
C HIS A 180 -5.76 1.76 0.59
N GLY A 181 -4.43 1.62 0.63
CA GLY A 181 -3.63 1.90 1.82
C GLY A 181 -3.78 3.34 2.30
N LEU A 182 -3.70 4.33 1.40
CA LEU A 182 -3.96 5.74 1.73
C LEU A 182 -5.37 5.97 2.30
N ALA A 183 -6.40 5.30 1.77
CA ALA A 183 -7.74 5.36 2.34
C ALA A 183 -7.77 4.77 3.77
N GLN A 184 -7.07 3.66 4.01
CA GLN A 184 -6.92 3.09 5.36
C GLN A 184 -6.19 4.05 6.30
N HIS A 185 -5.17 4.75 5.82
CA HIS A 185 -4.41 5.73 6.60
C HIS A 185 -5.30 6.89 7.05
N VAL A 186 -6.11 7.44 6.14
CA VAL A 186 -7.11 8.48 6.47
C VAL A 186 -8.08 7.99 7.54
N GLN A 187 -8.60 6.77 7.42
CA GLN A 187 -9.51 6.20 8.44
C GLN A 187 -8.82 6.04 9.80
N ALA A 188 -7.56 5.59 9.80
CA ALA A 188 -6.75 5.42 10.99
C ALA A 188 -6.47 6.75 11.70
N TYR A 189 -6.04 7.76 10.95
CA TYR A 189 -5.79 9.12 11.47
C TYR A 189 -7.06 9.77 11.98
N ARG A 190 -8.16 9.70 11.22
CA ARG A 190 -9.45 10.28 11.64
C ARG A 190 -9.97 9.63 12.92
N GLY A 191 -9.97 8.30 13.00
CA GLY A 191 -10.41 7.57 14.19
C GLY A 191 -9.58 7.89 15.42
N SER A 192 -8.25 7.96 15.26
CA SER A 192 -7.34 8.35 16.34
C SER A 192 -7.54 9.80 16.76
N LEU A 193 -7.72 10.72 15.80
CA LEU A 193 -7.88 12.15 16.08
C LEU A 193 -9.13 12.42 16.90
N ASN A 194 -10.26 11.82 16.49
CA ASN A 194 -11.53 11.94 17.22
C ASN A 194 -11.41 11.42 18.66
N THR A 195 -10.76 10.26 18.83
CA THR A 195 -10.55 9.67 20.17
C THR A 195 -9.64 10.57 21.03
N GLN A 196 -8.55 11.09 20.45
CA GLN A 196 -7.57 11.93 21.12
C GLN A 196 -8.16 13.29 21.53
N LEU A 197 -9.01 13.89 20.69
CA LEU A 197 -9.73 15.13 20.97
C LEU A 197 -10.66 15.01 22.19
N VAL A 198 -11.36 13.88 22.31
CA VAL A 198 -12.22 13.59 23.47
C VAL A 198 -11.39 13.34 24.72
N ALA A 199 -10.29 12.59 24.61
CA ALA A 199 -9.47 12.21 25.75
C ALA A 199 -8.61 13.36 26.31
N THR A 200 -7.98 14.14 25.42
CA THR A 200 -7.03 15.19 25.78
C THR A 200 -7.14 16.35 24.78
N PRO A 201 -8.08 17.30 24.98
CA PRO A 201 -8.24 18.43 24.07
C PRO A 201 -7.02 19.36 24.15
N GLU A 202 -6.32 19.53 23.04
CA GLU A 202 -5.12 20.37 22.91
C GLU A 202 -5.20 21.23 21.63
N GLN A 203 -4.52 22.38 21.61
CA GLN A 203 -4.52 23.28 20.45
C GLN A 203 -3.85 22.63 19.22
N GLU A 204 -2.88 21.75 19.45
CA GLU A 204 -2.16 20.99 18.42
C GLU A 204 -3.10 20.10 17.57
N ALA A 205 -4.30 19.79 18.07
CA ALA A 205 -5.32 19.08 17.29
C ALA A 205 -5.74 19.85 16.04
N VAL A 206 -5.78 21.18 16.07
CA VAL A 206 -6.11 22.01 14.90
C VAL A 206 -5.11 21.80 13.76
N LEU A 207 -3.83 21.62 14.10
CA LEU A 207 -2.80 21.31 13.10
C LEU A 207 -3.02 19.90 12.54
N ALA A 208 -3.32 18.92 13.38
CA ALA A 208 -3.62 17.56 12.95
C ALA A 208 -4.85 17.50 12.01
N GLU A 209 -5.93 18.22 12.33
CA GLU A 209 -7.11 18.33 11.46
C GLU A 209 -6.78 18.93 10.09
N ARG A 210 -5.95 19.98 10.05
CA ARG A 210 -5.51 20.61 8.80
C ARG A 210 -4.67 19.66 7.94
N GLU A 211 -3.76 18.91 8.55
CA GLU A 211 -2.92 17.95 7.83
C GLU A 211 -3.73 16.76 7.33
N LEU A 212 -4.74 16.31 8.09
CA LEU A 212 -5.68 15.29 7.64
C LEU A 212 -6.48 15.75 6.42
N ALA A 213 -7.06 16.94 6.48
CA ALA A 213 -7.80 17.51 5.35
C ALA A 213 -6.89 17.71 4.12
N ALA A 214 -5.63 18.08 4.33
CA ALA A 214 -4.67 18.24 3.25
C ALA A 214 -4.27 16.88 2.61
N LEU A 215 -4.09 15.83 3.42
CA LEU A 215 -3.86 14.47 2.94
C LEU A 215 -5.07 13.96 2.13
N GLU A 216 -6.29 14.16 2.61
CA GLU A 216 -7.52 13.82 1.88
C GLU A 216 -7.59 14.54 0.53
N ALA A 217 -7.23 15.83 0.50
CA ALA A 217 -7.17 16.60 -0.75
C ALA A 217 -6.09 16.09 -1.71
N ASP A 218 -4.93 15.67 -1.20
CA ASP A 218 -3.86 15.05 -2.01
C ASP A 218 -4.31 13.71 -2.59
N ILE A 219 -5.01 12.87 -1.81
CA ILE A 219 -5.59 11.59 -2.25
C ILE A 219 -6.67 11.82 -3.32
N ALA A 220 -7.58 12.78 -3.12
CA ALA A 220 -8.62 13.10 -4.09
C ALA A 220 -8.04 13.57 -5.43
N ARG A 221 -6.87 14.24 -5.41
CA ARG A 221 -6.14 14.64 -6.61
C ARG A 221 -5.25 13.55 -7.18
N MET A 222 -5.09 12.41 -6.51
CA MET A 222 -4.16 11.35 -6.94
C MET A 222 -4.52 10.83 -8.34
N ASP A 223 -5.80 10.80 -8.73
CA ASP A 223 -6.23 10.44 -10.08
C ASP A 223 -5.78 11.44 -11.17
N VAL A 224 -5.44 12.67 -10.78
CA VAL A 224 -4.87 13.72 -11.65
C VAL A 224 -3.33 13.72 -11.57
N ILE A 225 -2.77 13.55 -10.37
CA ILE A 225 -1.31 13.59 -10.13
C ILE A 225 -0.63 12.35 -10.74
N CYS A 226 -1.26 11.18 -10.60
CA CYS A 226 -0.81 9.95 -11.23
C CYS A 226 -1.32 9.83 -12.69
N ALA A 227 -1.95 10.85 -13.28
CA ALA A 227 -2.62 10.77 -14.58
C ALA A 227 -1.66 10.73 -15.78
N GLY A 228 -0.92 9.65 -15.92
CA GLY A 228 -0.31 9.28 -17.19
C GLY A 228 -1.31 8.54 -18.08
N GLY A 229 -2.51 9.08 -18.35
CA GLY A 229 -3.51 8.58 -19.32
C GLY A 229 -4.08 7.15 -19.17
N ALA A 230 -3.33 6.21 -18.61
CA ALA A 230 -3.58 4.76 -18.58
C ALA A 230 -3.91 4.23 -17.17
N ILE A 231 -3.74 5.05 -16.12
CA ILE A 231 -4.10 4.70 -14.73
C ILE A 231 -5.63 4.80 -14.49
N ARG A 232 -6.37 5.39 -15.42
CA ARG A 232 -7.84 5.49 -15.42
C ARG A 232 -8.58 4.21 -15.82
N GLY A 233 -7.87 3.20 -16.34
CA GLY A 233 -8.49 1.91 -16.69
C GLY A 233 -8.98 1.18 -15.43
N ARG A 234 -10.06 0.39 -15.55
CA ARG A 234 -10.36 -0.63 -14.55
C ARG A 234 -9.13 -1.55 -14.43
N ILE A 235 -8.99 -2.21 -13.27
CA ILE A 235 -8.08 -3.37 -13.21
C ILE A 235 -8.77 -4.42 -14.09
N ASP A 236 -8.41 -4.45 -15.37
CA ASP A 236 -8.93 -5.40 -16.36
C ASP A 236 -8.20 -6.72 -16.20
N VAL A 237 -8.42 -7.35 -15.06
CA VAL A 237 -7.89 -8.67 -14.73
C VAL A 237 -9.00 -9.66 -14.97
N GLU A 238 -9.12 -10.05 -16.24
CA GLU A 238 -10.09 -11.03 -16.73
C GLU A 238 -9.98 -12.39 -16.02
N GLN A 239 -8.87 -12.64 -15.31
CA GLN A 239 -8.47 -13.96 -14.85
C GLN A 239 -8.77 -14.28 -13.37
N ALA A 240 -8.87 -13.28 -12.49
CA ALA A 240 -9.10 -13.53 -11.06
C ALA A 240 -10.43 -12.95 -10.56
N ALA A 241 -11.03 -13.64 -9.59
CA ALA A 241 -12.27 -13.18 -8.98
C ALA A 241 -12.08 -11.80 -8.30
N PRO A 242 -13.06 -10.88 -8.39
CA PRO A 242 -12.97 -9.53 -7.81
C PRO A 242 -12.57 -9.48 -6.33
N ARG A 243 -12.90 -10.54 -5.57
CA ARG A 243 -12.55 -10.69 -4.14
C ARG A 243 -11.05 -10.72 -3.86
N TYR A 244 -10.21 -10.98 -4.87
CA TYR A 244 -8.76 -10.99 -4.73
C TYR A 244 -8.11 -9.63 -4.99
N TYR A 245 -8.92 -8.60 -5.20
CA TYR A 245 -8.47 -7.22 -5.36
C TYR A 245 -8.94 -6.37 -4.18
N PRO A 246 -8.16 -5.34 -3.80
CA PRO A 246 -8.59 -4.39 -2.77
C PRO A 246 -9.92 -3.77 -3.19
N THR A 247 -10.85 -3.69 -2.26
CA THR A 247 -12.02 -2.84 -2.40
C THR A 247 -11.82 -1.63 -1.53
N THR A 248 -12.12 -0.45 -2.04
CA THR A 248 -12.06 0.79 -1.25
C THR A 248 -12.79 0.56 0.07
N PRO A 249 -12.16 0.81 1.23
CA PRO A 249 -12.79 0.54 2.51
C PRO A 249 -14.06 1.38 2.65
N GLU A 250 -15.12 0.80 3.21
CA GLU A 250 -16.24 1.62 3.67
C GLU A 250 -15.73 2.60 4.74
N ALA A 251 -16.26 3.82 4.73
CA ALA A 251 -15.87 4.80 5.73
C ALA A 251 -16.23 4.27 7.12
N LEU A 252 -15.30 4.34 8.08
CA LEU A 252 -15.60 3.96 9.45
C LEU A 252 -16.71 4.89 9.97
N VAL A 253 -17.88 4.32 10.21
CA VAL A 253 -18.99 5.02 10.86
C VAL A 253 -18.62 5.11 12.35
N ILE A 254 -18.02 6.24 12.73
CA ILE A 254 -17.79 6.57 14.13
C ILE A 254 -19.13 7.06 14.68
N LYS A 255 -19.80 6.22 15.47
CA LYS A 255 -21.01 6.58 16.22
C LYS A 255 -20.64 7.30 17.50
#